data_AF-A0A3C0GQG6-F1
#
_entry.id   AF-A0A3C0GQG6-F1
#
_cell.length_a   1.000
_cell.length_b   1.000
_cell.length_c   1.000
_cell.angle_alpha   90.00
_cell.angle_beta   90.00
_cell.angle_gamma   90.00
#
_symmetry.space_group_name_H-M   'P 1'
#
loop_
_entity.id
_entity.type
_entity.pdbx_description
1 polymer ?
#
loop_
_entity_poly.entity_id
_entity_poly.type
_entity_poly.pdbx_seq_one_letter_code
_entity_poly.pdbx_strand_id
1 'polypeptide(L)'
;MFDVARVLLLWAACAVAALPTCAAEPADAGAPLDAPYDGNHWAVLVRAGIQARYLPVGLSDARAIRRAVADGTLREAVYPSLQLADDVAYITTNALSSSTLDRRKNILGLCRQPGGFRLLLQDTATCTDGGAPGLRFEQTAAGGLVCATCAALGWPTRWERHDRPAQCPLPAWDLAAAQRQFGAWRQRFEQDMQPYLHGATEQRWEAQAAAGRSAQATVVPASRASAALIGMSTSPDAFVDASGLPGELRRSDLLARLLQVLGTAQVIGRGGRYPEPLPALEATCAQVWYLALPGVAAHASAPPADRFVRDSVPFITVQQHGDQLRLAGLSRELLAVVLAPERPPPACCTGDTRR
;
A
#
# COMPACT_ATOMS: atom_id res chain seq x y z
N MET A 1 -42.17 -18.29 22.50
CA MET A 1 -43.13 -19.42 22.48
C MET A 1 -44.18 -19.11 21.42
N PHE A 2 -44.50 -20.14 20.64
CA PHE A 2 -45.17 -20.14 19.34
C PHE A 2 -46.66 -19.77 19.36
N ASP A 3 -47.14 -19.19 18.26
CA ASP A 3 -48.41 -19.52 17.57
C ASP A 3 -48.35 -18.88 16.16
N VAL A 4 -48.07 -19.59 15.06
CA VAL A 4 -48.86 -20.56 14.28
C VAL A 4 -50.12 -19.94 13.62
N ALA A 5 -49.94 -19.57 12.33
CA ALA A 5 -50.81 -19.80 11.16
C ALA A 5 -52.33 -19.47 11.26
N ARG A 6 -53.01 -18.90 10.26
CA ARG A 6 -53.17 -19.41 8.87
C ARG A 6 -54.31 -18.63 8.16
N VAL A 7 -54.41 -18.84 6.82
CA VAL A 7 -55.58 -18.71 5.90
C VAL A 7 -56.01 -17.28 5.48
N LEU A 8 -56.35 -16.87 4.23
CA LEU A 8 -56.86 -17.47 2.97
C LEU A 8 -56.30 -16.67 1.74
N LEU A 9 -55.83 -17.28 0.64
CA LEU A 9 -56.54 -17.87 -0.52
C LEU A 9 -57.07 -16.84 -1.56
N LEU A 10 -56.52 -16.89 -2.78
CA LEU A 10 -57.26 -16.83 -4.06
C LEU A 10 -56.34 -17.15 -5.26
N TRP A 11 -56.52 -18.36 -5.80
CA TRP A 11 -56.28 -18.77 -7.20
C TRP A 11 -57.53 -18.33 -8.02
N ALA A 12 -57.58 -18.10 -9.33
CA ALA A 12 -56.83 -18.52 -10.51
C ALA A 12 -57.18 -17.61 -11.72
N ALA A 13 -56.31 -17.53 -12.74
CA ALA A 13 -56.66 -17.74 -14.15
C ALA A 13 -55.42 -17.59 -15.07
N CYS A 14 -55.22 -18.60 -15.92
CA CYS A 14 -54.11 -18.75 -16.85
C CYS A 14 -54.11 -17.74 -18.01
N ALA A 15 -52.91 -17.30 -18.41
CA ALA A 15 -52.59 -17.00 -19.80
C ALA A 15 -51.19 -17.54 -20.11
N VAL A 16 -51.15 -18.54 -20.99
CA VAL A 16 -49.92 -19.14 -21.53
C VAL A 16 -49.34 -18.17 -22.56
N ALA A 17 -48.19 -17.57 -22.27
CA ALA A 17 -47.30 -17.00 -23.29
C ALA A 17 -45.88 -16.83 -22.73
N ALA A 18 -44.93 -17.45 -23.42
CA ALA A 18 -43.47 -17.32 -23.28
C ALA A 18 -42.89 -17.68 -21.90
N LEU A 19 -42.27 -18.87 -21.84
CA LEU A 19 -41.29 -19.20 -20.80
C LEU A 19 -40.21 -18.11 -20.78
N PRO A 20 -40.04 -17.33 -19.70
CA PRO A 20 -38.72 -16.79 -19.45
C PRO A 20 -37.87 -18.01 -19.12
N THR A 21 -36.90 -18.30 -19.98
CA THR A 21 -35.71 -19.08 -19.58
C THR A 21 -35.39 -18.71 -18.15
N CYS A 22 -35.42 -19.69 -17.24
CA CYS A 22 -34.81 -19.56 -15.93
C CYS A 22 -33.42 -18.98 -16.19
N ALA A 23 -33.27 -17.68 -15.97
CA ALA A 23 -31.96 -17.09 -15.81
C ALA A 23 -31.41 -17.85 -14.61
N ALA A 24 -30.46 -18.75 -14.87
CA ALA A 24 -29.59 -19.25 -13.84
C ALA A 24 -29.19 -18.02 -13.02
N GLU A 25 -29.41 -18.08 -11.70
CA GLU A 25 -28.82 -17.12 -10.79
C GLU A 25 -27.38 -16.87 -11.27
N PRO A 26 -26.94 -15.61 -11.41
CA PRO A 26 -25.56 -15.36 -11.75
C PRO A 26 -24.75 -16.07 -10.66
N ALA A 27 -24.06 -17.13 -11.05
CA ALA A 27 -23.10 -17.82 -10.20
C ALA A 27 -22.28 -16.74 -9.54
N ASP A 28 -22.31 -16.71 -8.20
CA ASP A 28 -21.63 -15.77 -7.33
C ASP A 28 -20.47 -15.13 -8.06
N ALA A 29 -20.71 -13.92 -8.58
CA ALA A 29 -19.69 -13.15 -9.26
C ALA A 29 -18.77 -12.68 -8.15
N GLY A 30 -17.91 -13.61 -7.70
CA GLY A 30 -17.11 -13.50 -6.50
C GLY A 30 -16.48 -12.11 -6.39
N ALA A 31 -16.27 -11.68 -5.15
CA ALA A 31 -15.81 -10.34 -4.79
C ALA A 31 -14.88 -9.73 -5.86
N PRO A 32 -15.09 -8.46 -6.25
CA PRO A 32 -14.32 -7.82 -7.29
C PRO A 32 -12.83 -8.07 -7.05
N LEU A 33 -12.18 -8.70 -8.02
CA LEU A 33 -10.75 -8.94 -7.95
C LEU A 33 -10.06 -7.58 -7.86
N ASP A 34 -9.27 -7.38 -6.81
CA ASP A 34 -8.37 -6.24 -6.71
C ASP A 34 -7.58 -6.11 -8.02
N ALA A 35 -7.19 -4.88 -8.39
CA ALA A 35 -6.29 -4.68 -9.52
C ALA A 35 -5.13 -5.67 -9.44
N PRO A 36 -4.58 -6.17 -10.57
CA PRO A 36 -3.40 -7.02 -10.50
C PRO A 36 -2.40 -6.26 -9.66
N TYR A 37 -2.04 -6.82 -8.51
CA TYR A 37 -1.27 -6.12 -7.49
C TYR A 37 -0.22 -7.03 -6.78
N ASP A 38 0.72 -6.43 -6.02
CA ASP A 38 1.66 -6.99 -5.04
C ASP A 38 1.01 -7.79 -3.89
N GLY A 39 0.12 -8.72 -4.24
CA GLY A 39 -0.46 -9.71 -3.34
C GLY A 39 0.45 -10.90 -3.05
N ASN A 40 1.73 -10.87 -3.50
CA ASN A 40 2.67 -11.87 -3.01
C ASN A 40 2.90 -11.60 -1.52
N HIS A 41 2.35 -12.46 -0.68
CA HIS A 41 2.35 -12.29 0.76
C HIS A 41 3.76 -12.04 1.34
N TRP A 42 4.79 -12.65 0.75
CA TRP A 42 6.17 -12.46 1.17
C TRP A 42 6.71 -11.08 0.81
N ALA A 43 6.46 -10.59 -0.40
CA ALA A 43 6.86 -9.24 -0.81
C ALA A 43 6.26 -8.17 0.12
N VAL A 44 4.99 -8.35 0.51
CA VAL A 44 4.30 -7.47 1.47
C VAL A 44 4.91 -7.59 2.87
N LEU A 45 5.12 -8.81 3.36
CA LEU A 45 5.62 -9.06 4.71
C LEU A 45 7.01 -8.43 4.92
N VAL A 46 7.90 -8.60 3.94
CA VAL A 46 9.27 -8.06 4.01
C VAL A 46 9.38 -6.64 3.46
N ARG A 47 8.28 -6.06 2.97
CA ARG A 47 8.21 -4.71 2.40
C ARG A 47 9.23 -4.51 1.27
N ALA A 48 9.32 -5.46 0.36
CA ALA A 48 10.29 -5.46 -0.72
C ALA A 48 10.15 -4.24 -1.63
N GLY A 49 11.28 -3.67 -2.07
CA GLY A 49 11.29 -2.64 -3.11
C GLY A 49 11.12 -3.26 -4.49
N ILE A 50 9.87 -3.43 -4.94
CA ILE A 50 9.59 -4.00 -6.26
C ILE A 50 10.07 -3.06 -7.37
N GLN A 51 11.00 -3.54 -8.19
CA GLN A 51 11.64 -2.79 -9.26
C GLN A 51 10.95 -2.98 -10.62
N ALA A 52 10.33 -4.14 -10.82
CA ALA A 52 9.57 -4.44 -12.03
C ALA A 52 8.55 -5.54 -11.75
N ARG A 53 7.46 -5.49 -12.50
CA ARG A 53 6.39 -6.46 -12.37
C ARG A 53 5.89 -6.95 -13.70
N TYR A 54 5.57 -8.23 -13.73
CA TYR A 54 5.11 -8.93 -14.91
C TYR A 54 3.90 -9.81 -14.61
N LEU A 55 2.94 -9.79 -15.52
CA LEU A 55 1.80 -10.72 -15.55
C LEU A 55 1.88 -11.54 -16.84
N PRO A 56 1.38 -12.79 -16.84
CA PRO A 56 1.24 -13.53 -18.08
C PRO A 56 0.37 -12.78 -19.07
N VAL A 57 0.78 -12.79 -20.34
CA VAL A 57 -0.05 -12.25 -21.42
C VAL A 57 -1.38 -12.99 -21.44
N GLY A 58 -2.48 -12.25 -21.44
CA GLY A 58 -3.83 -12.81 -21.41
C GLY A 58 -4.36 -13.15 -20.01
N LEU A 59 -3.63 -12.83 -18.93
CA LEU A 59 -4.08 -12.97 -17.53
C LEU A 59 -3.86 -11.68 -16.74
N SER A 60 -4.09 -10.52 -17.37
CA SER A 60 -3.77 -9.20 -16.80
C SER A 60 -4.97 -8.35 -16.41
N ASP A 61 -6.19 -8.86 -16.60
CA ASP A 61 -7.42 -8.17 -16.20
C ASP A 61 -8.39 -9.15 -15.52
N ALA A 62 -9.30 -8.61 -14.72
CA ALA A 62 -10.22 -9.40 -13.91
C ALA A 62 -11.14 -10.31 -14.75
N ARG A 63 -11.49 -9.90 -15.98
CA ARG A 63 -12.32 -10.70 -16.88
C ARG A 63 -11.53 -11.89 -17.42
N ALA A 64 -10.26 -11.68 -17.72
CA ALA A 64 -9.35 -12.75 -18.11
C ALA A 64 -9.13 -13.77 -16.98
N ILE A 65 -8.90 -13.31 -15.75
CA ILE A 65 -8.76 -14.19 -14.58
C ILE A 65 -10.02 -15.04 -14.36
N ARG A 66 -11.21 -14.41 -14.37
CA ARG A 66 -12.47 -15.16 -14.20
C ARG A 66 -12.69 -16.22 -15.28
N ARG A 67 -12.38 -15.90 -16.54
CA ARG A 67 -12.43 -16.89 -17.64
C ARG A 67 -11.45 -18.04 -17.40
N ALA A 68 -10.22 -17.71 -17.00
CA ALA A 68 -9.17 -18.69 -16.74
C ALA A 68 -9.48 -19.59 -15.54
N VAL A 69 -10.26 -19.13 -14.55
CA VAL A 69 -10.80 -20.01 -13.50
C VAL A 69 -11.89 -20.92 -14.06
N ALA A 70 -12.83 -20.35 -14.82
CA ALA A 70 -13.95 -21.10 -15.39
C ALA A 70 -13.50 -22.20 -16.38
N ASP A 71 -12.43 -21.98 -17.13
CA ASP A 71 -11.85 -22.95 -18.06
C ASP A 71 -10.79 -23.88 -17.41
N GLY A 72 -10.52 -23.71 -16.12
CA GLY A 72 -9.60 -24.55 -15.35
C GLY A 72 -8.11 -24.23 -15.55
N THR A 73 -7.75 -23.20 -16.33
CA THR A 73 -6.38 -22.71 -16.45
C THR A 73 -5.81 -22.25 -15.10
N LEU A 74 -6.64 -21.59 -14.28
CA LEU A 74 -6.34 -21.19 -12.92
C LEU A 74 -7.16 -22.01 -11.92
N ARG A 75 -6.54 -22.33 -10.79
CA ARG A 75 -7.16 -23.02 -9.65
C ARG A 75 -8.03 -22.09 -8.81
N GLU A 76 -7.68 -20.81 -8.81
CA GLU A 76 -8.30 -19.77 -7.99
C GLU A 76 -8.23 -18.43 -8.71
N ALA A 77 -9.11 -17.50 -8.31
CA ALA A 77 -9.22 -16.19 -8.93
C ALA A 77 -8.14 -15.24 -8.40
N VAL A 78 -6.87 -15.54 -8.72
CA VAL A 78 -5.69 -14.76 -8.33
C VAL A 78 -4.84 -14.51 -9.57
N TYR A 79 -4.23 -13.32 -9.66
CA TYR A 79 -3.32 -13.00 -10.77
C TYR A 79 -1.99 -13.72 -10.61
N PRO A 80 -1.62 -14.60 -11.55
CA PRO A 80 -0.26 -15.11 -11.57
C PRO A 80 0.70 -13.96 -11.86
N SER A 81 1.82 -13.91 -11.15
CA SER A 81 2.71 -12.76 -11.26
C SER A 81 4.17 -13.09 -10.98
N LEU A 82 5.03 -12.22 -11.51
CA LEU A 82 6.47 -12.20 -11.26
C LEU A 82 6.85 -10.76 -10.88
N GLN A 83 7.42 -10.59 -9.69
CA GLN A 83 7.86 -9.32 -9.13
C GLN A 83 9.35 -9.39 -8.82
N LEU A 84 10.12 -8.46 -9.38
CA LEU A 84 11.57 -8.43 -9.23
C LEU A 84 11.96 -7.43 -8.13
N ALA A 85 12.81 -7.84 -7.20
CA ALA A 85 13.36 -6.98 -6.15
C ALA A 85 14.81 -7.37 -5.89
N ASP A 86 15.74 -6.41 -5.93
CA ASP A 86 17.17 -6.62 -5.68
C ASP A 86 17.73 -7.91 -6.31
N ASP A 87 18.02 -8.93 -5.52
CA ASP A 87 18.57 -10.25 -5.86
C ASP A 87 17.55 -11.40 -5.73
N VAL A 88 16.26 -11.10 -5.59
CA VAL A 88 15.17 -12.07 -5.53
C VAL A 88 14.02 -11.74 -6.47
N ALA A 89 13.21 -12.76 -6.77
CA ALA A 89 11.94 -12.61 -7.44
C ALA A 89 10.83 -13.24 -6.62
N TYR A 90 9.78 -12.47 -6.35
CA TYR A 90 8.55 -12.95 -5.74
C TYR A 90 7.62 -13.45 -6.84
N ILE A 91 7.19 -14.70 -6.71
CA ILE A 91 6.39 -15.38 -7.73
C ILE A 91 5.06 -15.81 -7.15
N THR A 92 4.01 -15.63 -7.93
CA THR A 92 2.69 -16.19 -7.65
C THR A 92 2.32 -17.04 -8.85
N THR A 93 2.75 -18.29 -8.88
CA THR A 93 2.49 -19.20 -10.02
C THR A 93 1.70 -20.43 -9.61
N ASN A 94 1.45 -20.61 -8.31
CA ASN A 94 0.73 -21.76 -7.78
C ASN A 94 -0.76 -21.75 -8.12
N ALA A 95 -1.29 -20.58 -8.49
CA ALA A 95 -2.63 -20.44 -9.05
C ALA A 95 -2.76 -21.11 -10.43
N LEU A 96 -1.67 -21.31 -11.17
CA LEU A 96 -1.70 -22.00 -12.46
C LEU A 96 -1.92 -23.50 -12.26
N SER A 97 -2.95 -24.05 -12.91
CA SER A 97 -3.28 -25.47 -12.81
C SER A 97 -2.15 -26.37 -13.34
N SER A 98 -1.42 -25.91 -14.35
CA SER A 98 -0.30 -26.62 -14.96
C SER A 98 1.03 -26.50 -14.21
N SER A 99 1.16 -25.60 -13.23
CA SER A 99 2.45 -25.36 -12.56
C SER A 99 2.94 -26.60 -11.82
N THR A 100 4.16 -27.02 -12.11
CA THR A 100 4.84 -28.16 -11.45
C THR A 100 5.84 -27.74 -10.38
N LEU A 101 6.08 -26.43 -10.22
CA LEU A 101 6.91 -25.92 -9.13
C LEU A 101 6.26 -26.26 -7.76
N ASP A 102 7.08 -26.57 -6.74
CA ASP A 102 6.59 -26.77 -5.37
C ASP A 102 5.74 -25.56 -4.95
N ARG A 103 4.52 -25.83 -4.49
CA ARG A 103 3.53 -24.81 -4.11
C ARG A 103 3.96 -23.91 -2.95
N ARG A 104 5.04 -24.28 -2.25
CA ARG A 104 5.63 -23.46 -1.18
C ARG A 104 6.68 -22.49 -1.70
N LYS A 105 7.18 -22.67 -2.93
CA LYS A 105 8.15 -21.75 -3.54
C LYS A 105 7.43 -20.53 -4.11
N ASN A 106 7.53 -19.44 -3.35
CA ASN A 106 6.99 -18.13 -3.72
C ASN A 106 8.09 -17.05 -3.86
N ILE A 107 9.35 -17.45 -3.67
CA ILE A 107 10.55 -16.61 -3.77
C ILE A 107 11.61 -17.43 -4.50
N LEU A 108 12.29 -16.83 -5.48
CA LEU A 108 13.41 -17.42 -6.21
C LEU A 108 14.59 -16.45 -6.24
N GLY A 109 15.82 -16.96 -6.25
CA GLY A 109 17.00 -16.12 -6.48
C GLY A 109 17.00 -15.53 -7.88
N LEU A 110 17.33 -14.24 -7.99
CA LEU A 110 17.33 -13.47 -9.24
C LEU A 110 18.76 -13.11 -9.66
N CYS A 111 19.18 -13.63 -10.81
CA CYS A 111 20.47 -13.34 -11.42
C CYS A 111 20.29 -12.46 -12.64
N ARG A 112 20.69 -11.19 -12.53
CA ARG A 112 20.59 -10.22 -13.62
C ARG A 112 21.62 -10.51 -14.71
N GLN A 113 21.20 -10.37 -15.96
CA GLN A 113 22.05 -10.58 -17.13
C GLN A 113 21.79 -9.46 -18.17
N PRO A 114 22.75 -9.16 -19.05
CA PRO A 114 22.48 -8.29 -20.18
C PRO A 114 21.28 -8.80 -20.99
N GLY A 115 20.28 -7.95 -21.18
CA GLY A 115 19.05 -8.29 -21.93
C GLY A 115 18.01 -9.12 -21.17
N GLY A 116 18.18 -9.40 -19.87
CA GLY A 116 17.22 -10.21 -19.14
C GLY A 116 17.66 -10.63 -17.75
N PHE A 117 17.20 -11.80 -17.31
CA PHE A 117 17.59 -12.39 -16.04
C PHE A 117 17.34 -13.90 -16.01
N ARG A 118 17.93 -14.57 -15.02
CA ARG A 118 17.69 -15.97 -14.70
C ARG A 118 17.13 -16.09 -13.29
N LEU A 119 16.05 -16.85 -13.12
CA LEU A 119 15.54 -17.23 -11.81
C LEU A 119 16.10 -18.61 -11.43
N LEU A 120 16.69 -18.73 -10.25
CA LEU A 120 17.27 -19.97 -9.76
C LEU A 120 16.19 -20.84 -9.13
N LEU A 121 16.10 -22.11 -9.56
CA LEU A 121 15.10 -23.05 -9.04
C LEU A 121 15.57 -23.76 -7.76
N GLN A 122 16.88 -23.76 -7.51
CA GLN A 122 17.51 -24.37 -6.35
C GLN A 122 17.97 -23.27 -5.37
N ASP A 123 17.66 -23.45 -4.10
CA ASP A 123 17.90 -22.42 -3.08
C ASP A 123 19.40 -22.29 -2.72
N THR A 124 20.18 -23.33 -3.02
CA THR A 124 21.64 -23.36 -2.82
C THR A 124 22.43 -22.83 -4.02
N ALA A 125 21.77 -22.59 -5.15
CA ALA A 125 22.45 -22.13 -6.35
C ALA A 125 22.80 -20.64 -6.26
N THR A 126 23.89 -20.26 -6.88
CA THR A 126 24.35 -18.87 -6.95
C THR A 126 24.37 -18.36 -8.39
N CYS A 127 24.46 -17.04 -8.56
CA CYS A 127 24.50 -16.44 -9.90
C CYS A 127 25.76 -16.78 -10.69
N THR A 128 26.82 -17.24 -10.02
CA THR A 128 28.04 -17.75 -10.64
C THR A 128 27.91 -19.18 -11.15
N ASP A 129 26.90 -19.93 -10.71
CA ASP A 129 26.68 -21.32 -11.11
C ASP A 129 25.96 -21.39 -12.46
N GLY A 130 26.72 -21.32 -13.55
CA GLY A 130 26.20 -21.32 -14.92
C GLY A 130 25.39 -22.58 -15.28
N GLY A 131 25.68 -23.72 -14.63
CA GLY A 131 24.97 -24.99 -14.84
C GLY A 131 23.74 -25.21 -13.94
N ALA A 132 23.48 -24.31 -12.97
CA ALA A 132 22.34 -24.48 -12.07
C ALA A 132 21.00 -24.39 -12.84
N PRO A 133 20.02 -25.28 -12.56
CA PRO A 133 18.69 -25.21 -13.14
C PRO A 133 18.05 -23.84 -12.85
N GLY A 134 17.57 -23.19 -13.91
CA GLY A 134 16.96 -21.88 -13.79
C GLY A 134 16.06 -21.54 -14.96
N LEU A 135 15.13 -20.62 -14.73
CA LEU A 135 14.26 -20.07 -15.75
C LEU A 135 14.89 -18.83 -16.36
N ARG A 136 15.09 -18.82 -17.67
CA ARG A 136 15.67 -17.67 -18.37
C ARG A 136 14.57 -16.78 -18.93
N PHE A 137 14.61 -15.51 -18.55
CA PHE A 137 13.71 -14.47 -19.05
C PHE A 137 14.51 -13.47 -19.88
N GLU A 138 14.06 -13.24 -21.10
CA GLU A 138 14.63 -12.27 -22.03
C GLU A 138 13.67 -11.10 -22.18
N GLN A 139 14.20 -9.88 -22.12
CA GLN A 139 13.40 -8.67 -22.30
C GLN A 139 13.08 -8.43 -23.78
N THR A 140 11.82 -8.13 -24.04
CA THR A 140 11.34 -7.73 -25.36
C THR A 140 11.50 -6.22 -25.55
N ALA A 141 11.51 -5.75 -26.80
CA ALA A 141 11.55 -4.32 -27.12
C ALA A 141 10.38 -3.52 -26.53
N ALA A 142 9.23 -4.16 -26.29
CA ALA A 142 8.05 -3.56 -25.66
C ALA A 142 8.09 -3.58 -24.11
N GLY A 143 9.22 -3.99 -23.52
CA GLY A 143 9.41 -4.02 -22.07
C GLY A 143 8.80 -5.26 -21.37
N GLY A 144 8.10 -6.14 -22.08
CA GLY A 144 7.66 -7.46 -21.58
C GLY A 144 8.78 -8.50 -21.58
N LEU A 145 8.49 -9.74 -21.16
CA LEU A 145 9.45 -10.84 -21.11
C LEU A 145 9.01 -12.05 -21.93
N VAL A 146 10.00 -12.79 -22.43
CA VAL A 146 9.84 -14.14 -22.96
C VAL A 146 10.67 -15.11 -22.13
N CYS A 147 10.07 -16.24 -21.77
CA CYS A 147 10.73 -17.31 -21.02
C CYS A 147 10.56 -18.63 -21.76
N ALA A 148 11.56 -19.01 -22.55
CA ALA A 148 11.51 -20.23 -23.34
C ALA A 148 11.45 -21.51 -22.47
N THR A 149 12.06 -21.47 -21.29
CA THR A 149 12.12 -22.61 -20.35
C THR A 149 10.90 -22.74 -19.45
N CYS A 150 10.00 -21.74 -19.43
CA CYS A 150 8.86 -21.70 -18.52
C CYS A 150 7.81 -22.78 -18.82
N ALA A 151 7.64 -23.14 -20.10
CA ALA A 151 6.68 -24.16 -20.51
C ALA A 151 6.95 -25.52 -19.84
N ALA A 152 8.22 -25.87 -19.58
CA ALA A 152 8.59 -27.11 -18.91
C ALA A 152 8.11 -27.19 -17.45
N LEU A 153 7.86 -26.04 -16.81
CA LEU A 153 7.25 -25.95 -15.48
C LEU A 153 5.75 -25.68 -15.52
N GLY A 154 5.13 -25.72 -16.70
CA GLY A 154 3.74 -25.35 -16.89
C GLY A 154 3.47 -23.87 -16.65
N TRP A 155 4.49 -23.02 -16.80
CA TRP A 155 4.37 -21.57 -16.69
C TRP A 155 4.17 -20.92 -18.06
N PRO A 156 3.47 -19.77 -18.13
CA PRO A 156 3.39 -18.96 -19.34
C PRO A 156 4.77 -18.58 -19.87
N THR A 157 4.92 -18.60 -21.20
CA THR A 157 6.18 -18.25 -21.86
C THR A 157 6.28 -16.77 -22.20
N ARG A 158 5.17 -16.03 -22.17
CA ARG A 158 5.11 -14.59 -22.47
C ARG A 158 4.52 -13.83 -21.30
N TRP A 159 5.19 -12.75 -20.94
CA TRP A 159 4.81 -11.90 -19.83
C TRP A 159 4.83 -10.45 -20.27
N GLU A 160 3.86 -9.68 -19.81
CA GLU A 160 3.75 -8.26 -20.08
C GLU A 160 4.07 -7.47 -18.81
N ARG A 161 4.69 -6.32 -19.01
CA ARG A 161 5.11 -5.45 -17.93
C ARG A 161 3.88 -4.73 -17.37
N HIS A 162 3.65 -4.89 -16.07
CA HIS A 162 2.51 -4.35 -15.32
C HIS A 162 2.97 -3.59 -14.07
N ASP A 163 4.19 -3.07 -14.09
CA ASP A 163 4.48 -1.85 -13.36
C ASP A 163 3.83 -0.69 -14.12
N ARG A 164 2.50 -0.62 -14.12
CA ARG A 164 1.89 0.67 -14.40
C ARG A 164 1.91 1.41 -13.08
N PRO A 165 2.95 2.22 -12.76
CA PRO A 165 2.71 3.25 -11.77
C PRO A 165 1.50 4.01 -12.27
N ALA A 166 0.53 4.26 -11.40
CA ALA A 166 -0.50 5.25 -11.69
C ALA A 166 0.20 6.46 -12.36
N GLN A 167 -0.22 6.83 -13.58
CA GLN A 167 0.35 7.92 -14.36
C GLN A 167 0.05 9.24 -13.65
N CYS A 168 0.79 9.48 -12.59
CA CYS A 168 0.65 10.62 -11.72
C CYS A 168 1.90 11.45 -11.92
N PRO A 169 1.95 12.31 -12.96
CA PRO A 169 3.08 13.18 -13.18
C PRO A 169 3.34 13.96 -11.89
N LEU A 170 4.61 13.99 -11.48
CA LEU A 170 5.00 14.84 -10.36
C LEU A 170 4.89 16.30 -10.84
N PRO A 171 4.22 17.18 -10.08
CA PRO A 171 4.19 18.61 -10.40
C PRO A 171 5.61 19.18 -10.35
N ALA A 172 5.82 20.35 -10.93
CA ALA A 172 7.07 21.07 -10.74
C ALA A 172 7.35 21.28 -9.24
N TRP A 173 8.59 21.09 -8.81
CA TRP A 173 8.97 21.26 -7.40
C TRP A 173 9.51 22.65 -7.13
N ASP A 174 8.92 23.31 -6.15
CA ASP A 174 9.45 24.52 -5.52
C ASP A 174 9.32 24.35 -4.00
N LEU A 175 10.45 24.38 -3.31
CA LEU A 175 10.51 24.22 -1.86
C LEU A 175 9.76 25.34 -1.13
N ALA A 176 9.85 26.59 -1.60
CA ALA A 176 9.18 27.72 -0.96
C ALA A 176 7.66 27.60 -1.12
N ALA A 177 7.18 27.19 -2.29
CA ALA A 177 5.76 26.87 -2.50
C ALA A 177 5.30 25.69 -1.63
N ALA A 178 6.08 24.61 -1.55
CA ALA A 178 5.76 23.45 -0.73
C ALA A 178 5.68 23.81 0.76
N GLN A 179 6.58 24.66 1.26
CA GLN A 179 6.52 25.16 2.64
C GLN A 179 5.25 25.97 2.92
N ARG A 180 4.83 26.84 1.99
CA ARG A 180 3.56 27.59 2.12
C ARG A 180 2.36 26.66 2.12
N GLN A 181 2.32 25.70 1.18
CA GLN A 181 1.25 24.70 1.09
C GLN A 181 1.18 23.84 2.35
N PHE A 182 2.32 23.39 2.87
CA PHE A 182 2.39 22.63 4.11
C PHE A 182 1.89 23.44 5.31
N GLY A 183 2.29 24.72 5.42
CA GLY A 183 1.83 25.60 6.49
C GLY A 183 0.30 25.80 6.49
N ALA A 184 -0.27 26.08 5.31
CA ALA A 184 -1.72 26.23 5.14
C ALA A 184 -2.47 24.92 5.41
N TRP A 185 -1.98 23.81 4.86
CA TRP A 185 -2.53 22.48 5.12
C TRP A 185 -2.51 22.14 6.60
N ARG A 186 -1.39 22.37 7.29
CA ARG A 186 -1.22 22.05 8.71
C ARG A 186 -2.23 22.78 9.59
N GLN A 187 -2.42 24.08 9.37
CA GLN A 187 -3.40 24.87 10.13
C GLN A 187 -4.81 24.30 9.97
N ARG A 188 -5.18 23.93 8.73
CA ARG A 188 -6.49 23.34 8.47
C ARG A 188 -6.61 21.94 9.04
N PHE A 189 -5.56 21.12 8.92
CA PHE A 189 -5.52 19.77 9.43
C PHE A 189 -5.67 19.75 10.95
N GLU A 190 -4.99 20.64 11.67
CA GLU A 190 -5.13 20.79 13.11
C GLU A 190 -6.56 21.14 13.53
N GLN A 191 -7.24 22.02 12.79
CA GLN A 191 -8.66 22.35 13.01
C GLN A 191 -9.57 21.16 12.75
N ASP A 192 -9.37 20.45 11.64
CA ASP A 192 -10.15 19.27 11.26
C ASP A 192 -9.97 18.13 12.29
N MET A 193 -8.82 18.07 12.98
CA MET A 193 -8.52 17.03 13.98
C MET A 193 -9.03 17.33 15.40
N GLN A 194 -9.40 18.58 15.73
CA GLN A 194 -9.87 18.96 17.06
C GLN A 194 -10.99 18.05 17.64
N PRO A 195 -12.01 17.63 16.87
CA PRO A 195 -13.08 16.78 17.40
C PRO A 195 -12.63 15.39 17.88
N TYR A 196 -11.44 14.96 17.48
CA TYR A 196 -10.91 13.61 17.71
C TYR A 196 -9.81 13.54 18.77
N LEU A 197 -9.42 14.67 19.38
CA LEU A 197 -8.34 14.70 20.37
C LEU A 197 -8.67 13.99 21.68
N HIS A 198 -9.96 13.94 22.06
CA HIS A 198 -10.39 13.35 23.34
C HIS A 198 -11.62 12.45 23.18
N GLY A 199 -11.47 11.18 23.56
CA GLY A 199 -12.55 10.19 23.56
C GLY A 199 -13.18 10.01 22.18
N ALA A 200 -12.36 9.93 21.13
CA ALA A 200 -12.86 9.66 19.79
C ALA A 200 -13.35 8.21 19.70
N THR A 201 -14.43 8.03 18.95
CA THR A 201 -14.98 6.71 18.60
C THR A 201 -15.12 6.64 17.08
N GLU A 202 -15.21 5.44 16.52
CA GLU A 202 -15.49 5.26 15.09
C GLU A 202 -16.82 5.95 14.71
N GLN A 203 -17.84 5.83 15.57
CA GLN A 203 -19.12 6.54 15.41
C GLN A 203 -18.95 8.07 15.31
N ARG A 204 -17.98 8.66 16.04
CA ARG A 204 -17.70 10.10 15.93
C ARG A 204 -17.07 10.44 14.59
N TRP A 205 -16.17 9.62 14.07
CA TRP A 205 -15.60 9.77 12.72
C TRP A 205 -16.69 9.71 11.65
N GLU A 206 -17.59 8.73 11.73
CA GLU A 206 -18.73 8.59 10.82
C GLU A 206 -19.71 9.76 10.92
N ALA A 207 -20.07 10.19 12.14
CA ALA A 207 -20.98 11.31 12.36
C ALA A 207 -20.44 12.63 11.81
N GLN A 208 -19.15 12.91 11.96
CA GLN A 208 -18.53 14.10 11.36
C GLN A 208 -18.52 14.03 9.83
N ALA A 209 -18.28 12.85 9.27
CA ALA A 209 -18.35 12.64 7.83
C ALA A 209 -19.77 12.86 7.28
N ALA A 210 -20.79 12.29 7.93
CA ALA A 210 -22.20 12.47 7.57
C ALA A 210 -22.66 13.94 7.71
N ALA A 211 -22.10 14.68 8.67
CA ALA A 211 -22.38 16.11 8.88
C ALA A 211 -21.64 17.04 7.89
N GLY A 212 -20.91 16.51 6.90
CA GLY A 212 -20.12 17.30 5.95
C GLY A 212 -18.89 17.98 6.56
N ARG A 213 -18.53 17.64 7.80
CA ARG A 213 -17.35 18.15 8.52
C ARG A 213 -16.21 17.13 8.51
N SER A 214 -16.10 16.40 7.40
CA SER A 214 -15.11 15.35 7.25
C SER A 214 -13.70 15.94 7.11
N ALA A 215 -12.70 15.21 7.62
CA ALA A 215 -11.30 15.54 7.39
C ALA A 215 -10.84 15.30 5.94
N GLN A 216 -11.75 15.02 5.00
CA GLN A 216 -11.40 14.66 3.62
C GLN A 216 -10.72 15.81 2.85
N ALA A 217 -10.88 17.05 3.32
CA ALA A 217 -10.18 18.21 2.78
C ALA A 217 -8.67 18.18 3.06
N THR A 218 -8.25 17.52 4.16
CA THR A 218 -6.85 17.50 4.62
C THR A 218 -6.25 16.09 4.70
N VAL A 219 -7.07 15.05 4.60
CA VAL A 219 -6.68 13.64 4.65
C VAL A 219 -7.32 12.89 3.49
N VAL A 220 -6.54 12.06 2.80
CA VAL A 220 -7.08 11.20 1.73
C VAL A 220 -8.00 10.14 2.35
N PRO A 221 -9.26 10.02 1.91
CA PRO A 221 -10.17 8.96 2.37
C PRO A 221 -9.58 7.57 2.13
N ALA A 222 -9.84 6.63 3.05
CA ALA A 222 -9.39 5.24 2.93
C ALA A 222 -7.88 5.07 2.63
N SER A 223 -7.04 5.99 3.11
CA SER A 223 -5.58 5.97 2.97
C SER A 223 -4.89 5.41 4.22
N ARG A 224 -3.57 5.22 4.15
CA ARG A 224 -2.75 4.87 5.32
C ARG A 224 -2.87 5.93 6.41
N ALA A 225 -2.92 7.21 6.02
CA ALA A 225 -3.11 8.30 6.97
C ALA A 225 -4.46 8.24 7.65
N SER A 226 -5.57 8.05 6.91
CA SER A 226 -6.89 7.97 7.56
C SER A 226 -6.96 6.79 8.54
N ALA A 227 -6.43 5.62 8.16
CA ALA A 227 -6.38 4.46 9.06
C ALA A 227 -5.54 4.73 10.30
N ALA A 228 -4.36 5.36 10.14
CA ALA A 228 -3.49 5.71 11.26
C ALA A 228 -4.14 6.73 12.21
N LEU A 229 -4.76 7.78 11.69
CA LEU A 229 -5.41 8.82 12.49
C LEU A 229 -6.61 8.29 13.27
N ILE A 230 -7.43 7.43 12.64
CA ILE A 230 -8.52 6.73 13.33
C ILE A 230 -7.93 5.88 14.46
N GLY A 231 -6.97 5.00 14.16
CA GLY A 231 -6.35 4.12 15.15
C GLY A 231 -5.71 4.87 16.33
N MET A 232 -4.98 5.95 16.07
CA MET A 232 -4.40 6.83 17.11
C MET A 232 -5.46 7.46 18.01
N SER A 233 -6.67 7.72 17.50
CA SER A 233 -7.72 8.43 18.23
C SER A 233 -8.70 7.50 18.95
N THR A 234 -8.94 6.30 18.40
CA THR A 234 -9.96 5.36 18.92
C THR A 234 -9.36 4.21 19.72
N SER A 235 -8.18 3.72 19.32
CA SER A 235 -7.55 2.52 19.89
C SER A 235 -6.03 2.67 19.92
N PRO A 236 -5.48 3.65 20.67
CA PRO A 236 -4.08 4.00 20.57
C PRO A 236 -3.12 2.89 21.04
N ASP A 237 -3.52 2.08 22.04
CA ASP A 237 -2.75 0.90 22.47
C ASP A 237 -2.56 -0.10 21.32
N ALA A 238 -3.67 -0.49 20.67
CA ALA A 238 -3.64 -1.42 19.54
C ALA A 238 -2.88 -0.86 18.33
N PHE A 239 -2.99 0.46 18.10
CA PHE A 239 -2.21 1.13 17.06
C PHE A 239 -0.69 1.04 17.32
N VAL A 240 -0.29 1.26 18.58
CA VAL A 240 1.11 1.15 19.00
C VAL A 240 1.62 -0.28 18.82
N ASP A 241 0.89 -1.28 19.27
CA ASP A 241 1.28 -2.69 19.14
C ASP A 241 1.44 -3.09 17.66
N ALA A 242 0.52 -2.65 16.80
CA ALA A 242 0.58 -2.89 15.36
C ALA A 242 1.73 -2.15 14.65
N SER A 243 2.29 -1.10 15.25
CA SER A 243 3.37 -0.30 14.65
C SER A 243 4.73 -1.03 14.63
N GLY A 244 4.93 -2.02 15.51
CA GLY A 244 6.19 -2.77 15.63
C GLY A 244 7.40 -1.92 16.02
N LEU A 245 7.17 -0.80 16.71
CA LEU A 245 8.22 0.09 17.22
C LEU A 245 8.53 -0.23 18.71
N PRO A 246 9.81 -0.40 19.08
CA PRO A 246 10.19 -0.71 20.47
C PRO A 246 10.15 0.53 21.37
N GLY A 247 9.66 0.41 22.61
CA GLY A 247 9.87 1.43 23.65
C GLY A 247 8.80 1.55 24.75
N GLU A 248 9.12 2.32 25.79
CA GLU A 248 8.15 2.86 26.76
C GLU A 248 7.39 4.02 26.09
N LEU A 249 6.31 3.68 25.40
CA LEU A 249 5.55 4.61 24.58
C LEU A 249 4.44 5.24 25.41
N ARG A 250 4.26 6.57 25.30
CA ARG A 250 3.00 7.19 25.78
C ARG A 250 1.88 6.69 24.90
N ARG A 251 0.95 5.93 25.49
CA ARG A 251 -0.16 5.34 24.77
C ARG A 251 -1.38 6.25 24.72
N SER A 252 -1.60 7.10 25.73
CA SER A 252 -2.64 8.14 25.66
C SER A 252 -2.14 9.36 24.86
N ASP A 253 -3.03 9.97 24.08
CA ASP A 253 -2.83 11.25 23.38
C ASP A 253 -1.93 11.24 22.13
N LEU A 254 -1.83 10.11 21.43
CA LEU A 254 -1.03 9.97 20.21
C LEU A 254 -1.38 10.99 19.12
N LEU A 255 -2.67 11.23 18.89
CA LEU A 255 -3.10 12.21 17.90
C LEU A 255 -2.67 13.63 18.30
N ALA A 256 -2.83 14.01 19.57
CA ALA A 256 -2.40 15.31 20.08
C ALA A 256 -0.88 15.49 19.90
N ARG A 257 -0.10 14.44 20.20
CA ARG A 257 1.34 14.45 20.01
C ARG A 257 1.75 14.55 18.54
N LEU A 258 1.05 13.85 17.63
CA LEU A 258 1.26 14.00 16.19
C LEU A 258 1.02 15.45 15.75
N LEU A 259 -0.07 16.09 16.19
CA LEU A 259 -0.34 17.49 15.89
C LEU A 259 0.77 18.41 16.40
N GLN A 260 1.26 18.20 17.63
CA GLN A 260 2.37 18.96 18.19
C GLN A 260 3.65 18.81 17.36
N VAL A 261 4.01 17.58 16.99
CA VAL A 261 5.20 17.30 16.16
C VAL A 261 5.09 17.99 14.81
N LEU A 262 3.95 17.82 14.11
CA LEU A 262 3.72 18.47 12.81
C LEU A 262 3.65 20.01 12.94
N GLY A 263 3.17 20.52 14.07
CA GLY A 263 3.14 21.94 14.45
C GLY A 263 4.50 22.63 14.36
N THR A 264 5.58 21.86 14.52
CA THR A 264 6.96 22.36 14.48
C THR A 264 7.73 21.93 13.23
N ALA A 265 7.15 21.05 12.41
CA ALA A 265 7.80 20.49 11.23
C ALA A 265 7.98 21.53 10.11
N GLN A 266 9.04 21.34 9.30
CA GLN A 266 9.27 22.08 8.07
C GLN A 266 9.54 21.13 6.91
N VAL A 267 8.95 21.40 5.74
CA VAL A 267 9.32 20.67 4.51
C VAL A 267 10.72 21.06 4.11
N ILE A 268 11.57 20.06 3.88
CA ILE A 268 12.96 20.25 3.44
C ILE A 268 13.23 19.70 2.05
N GLY A 269 12.39 18.82 1.52
CA GLY A 269 12.56 18.28 0.18
C GLY A 269 11.47 17.30 -0.25
N ARG A 270 11.58 16.82 -1.49
CA ARG A 270 10.67 15.84 -2.10
C ARG A 270 11.42 14.56 -2.47
N GLY A 271 10.89 13.42 -2.06
CA GLY A 271 11.40 12.09 -2.41
C GLY A 271 10.76 11.48 -3.65
N GLY A 272 10.14 12.31 -4.48
CA GLY A 272 9.41 11.90 -5.67
C GLY A 272 8.11 11.16 -5.33
N ARG A 273 7.81 10.15 -6.14
CA ARG A 273 6.60 9.33 -6.00
C ARG A 273 6.76 8.34 -4.87
N TYR A 274 5.76 8.22 -3.99
CA TYR A 274 5.76 7.11 -3.02
C TYR A 274 5.53 5.80 -3.78
N PRO A 275 6.43 4.80 -3.67
CA PRO A 275 6.21 3.47 -4.21
C PRO A 275 5.20 2.78 -3.30
N GLU A 276 3.92 3.14 -3.43
CA GLU A 276 2.85 2.61 -2.60
C GLU A 276 2.79 1.11 -2.81
N PRO A 277 3.10 0.32 -1.77
CA PRO A 277 3.16 -1.08 -1.97
C PRO A 277 1.79 -1.67 -2.18
N LEU A 278 0.63 -1.06 -1.76
CA LEU A 278 -0.82 -1.49 -1.84
C LEU A 278 -1.62 -0.94 -3.06
N PRO A 279 -2.45 -1.73 -3.78
CA PRO A 279 -3.04 -1.29 -5.06
C PRO A 279 -4.19 -0.33 -4.86
N ALA A 280 -5.02 -0.62 -3.86
CA ALA A 280 -6.15 0.20 -3.47
C ALA A 280 -5.69 1.63 -3.14
N LEU A 281 -4.41 1.79 -2.78
CA LEU A 281 -3.82 3.07 -2.43
C LEU A 281 -2.93 3.64 -3.55
N GLU A 282 -2.55 2.86 -4.56
CA GLU A 282 -1.66 3.31 -5.63
C GLU A 282 -2.26 4.48 -6.43
N ALA A 283 -3.57 4.43 -6.67
CA ALA A 283 -4.33 5.49 -7.33
C ALA A 283 -4.38 6.80 -6.53
N THR A 284 -3.99 6.79 -5.24
CA THR A 284 -3.92 8.00 -4.38
C THR A 284 -2.97 9.06 -4.93
N CYS A 285 -2.11 8.68 -5.85
CA CYS A 285 -1.15 9.62 -6.38
C CYS A 285 -0.13 10.19 -5.36
N ALA A 286 0.20 9.45 -4.29
CA ALA A 286 0.95 9.99 -3.16
C ALA A 286 2.42 10.33 -3.47
N GLN A 287 2.86 11.53 -3.07
CA GLN A 287 4.23 12.04 -3.18
C GLN A 287 4.91 12.04 -1.82
N VAL A 288 6.22 11.85 -1.76
CA VAL A 288 6.99 11.86 -0.51
C VAL A 288 7.49 13.28 -0.22
N TRP A 289 7.11 13.85 0.92
CA TRP A 289 7.61 15.13 1.42
C TRP A 289 8.42 14.90 2.70
N TYR A 290 9.71 15.23 2.65
CA TYR A 290 10.63 15.10 3.77
C TYR A 290 10.47 16.26 4.75
N LEU A 291 10.50 15.95 6.05
CA LEU A 291 10.27 16.88 7.13
C LEU A 291 11.53 17.01 8.01
N ALA A 292 11.94 18.25 8.27
CA ALA A 292 12.80 18.57 9.40
C ALA A 292 11.95 18.77 10.65
N LEU A 293 12.35 18.12 11.74
CA LEU A 293 11.70 18.23 13.05
C LEU A 293 12.72 18.82 14.05
N PRO A 294 12.39 19.92 14.75
CA PRO A 294 13.27 20.50 15.76
C PRO A 294 13.68 19.47 16.83
N GLY A 295 14.96 19.47 17.23
CA GLY A 295 15.49 18.55 18.24
C GLY A 295 15.83 17.14 17.75
N VAL A 296 15.59 16.83 16.46
CA VAL A 296 16.01 15.58 15.82
C VAL A 296 17.25 15.85 14.96
N ALA A 297 18.43 15.70 15.57
CA ALA A 297 19.72 16.12 15.01
C ALA A 297 20.15 15.42 13.69
N ALA A 298 19.51 14.31 13.32
CA ALA A 298 19.95 13.44 12.23
C ALA A 298 19.47 13.86 10.81
N HIS A 299 18.71 14.96 10.66
CA HIS A 299 17.94 15.22 9.42
C HIS A 299 18.19 16.59 8.78
N ALA A 300 19.37 17.18 8.99
CA ALA A 300 19.66 18.57 8.60
C ALA A 300 19.72 18.82 7.08
N SER A 301 19.76 17.78 6.24
CA SER A 301 19.78 17.92 4.79
C SER A 301 18.75 17.00 4.13
N ALA A 302 18.05 17.54 3.14
CA ALA A 302 17.11 16.77 2.35
C ALA A 302 17.84 15.72 1.50
N PRO A 303 17.29 14.50 1.38
CA PRO A 303 17.77 13.53 0.39
C PRO A 303 17.74 14.11 -1.03
N PRO A 304 18.46 13.50 -1.99
CA PRO A 304 18.44 13.92 -3.38
C PRO A 304 17.01 14.07 -3.90
N ALA A 305 16.75 15.18 -4.61
CA ALA A 305 15.42 15.47 -5.12
C ALA A 305 14.90 14.30 -5.98
N ASP A 306 13.62 13.98 -5.81
CA ASP A 306 12.91 12.95 -6.57
C ASP A 306 13.42 11.53 -6.41
N ARG A 307 14.26 11.29 -5.40
CA ARG A 307 14.69 9.96 -5.02
C ARG A 307 14.14 9.62 -3.64
N PHE A 308 13.30 8.60 -3.58
CA PHE A 308 12.81 8.08 -2.33
C PHE A 308 13.93 7.28 -1.61
N VAL A 309 14.19 7.68 -0.38
CA VAL A 309 15.11 7.04 0.56
C VAL A 309 14.36 6.77 1.87
N ARG A 310 14.43 5.53 2.36
CA ARG A 310 13.90 5.09 3.66
C ARG A 310 14.94 5.20 4.76
N ASP A 311 14.51 5.10 6.02
CA ASP A 311 15.33 4.99 7.23
C ASP A 311 16.33 6.14 7.42
N SER A 312 16.04 7.29 6.83
CA SER A 312 16.94 8.44 6.78
C SER A 312 16.33 9.67 7.42
N VAL A 313 15.17 10.11 6.95
CA VAL A 313 14.51 11.36 7.34
C VAL A 313 13.01 11.15 7.48
N PRO A 314 12.35 11.63 8.57
CA PRO A 314 10.90 11.62 8.70
C PRO A 314 10.24 12.23 7.47
N PHE A 315 9.24 11.55 6.93
CA PHE A 315 8.45 12.06 5.81
C PHE A 315 6.96 11.84 6.04
N ILE A 316 6.18 12.58 5.27
CA ILE A 316 4.76 12.28 5.04
C ILE A 316 4.58 11.96 3.57
N THR A 317 3.52 11.20 3.27
CA THR A 317 3.08 11.04 1.89
C THR A 317 1.83 11.87 1.66
N VAL A 318 1.78 12.62 0.57
CA VAL A 318 0.74 13.59 0.29
C VAL A 318 0.15 13.42 -1.11
N GLN A 319 -1.16 13.60 -1.24
CA GLN A 319 -1.85 13.70 -2.52
C GLN A 319 -2.10 15.17 -2.84
N GLN A 320 -1.85 15.57 -4.08
CA GLN A 320 -2.36 16.82 -4.63
C GLN A 320 -3.75 16.56 -5.23
N HIS A 321 -4.76 17.30 -4.78
CA HIS A 321 -6.12 17.23 -5.30
C HIS A 321 -6.59 18.64 -5.68
N GLY A 322 -6.36 19.01 -6.94
CA GLY A 322 -6.42 20.41 -7.35
C GLY A 322 -5.34 21.21 -6.62
N ASP A 323 -5.72 22.32 -6.00
CA ASP A 323 -4.81 23.17 -5.20
C ASP A 323 -4.71 22.73 -3.73
N GLN A 324 -5.35 21.61 -3.36
CA GLN A 324 -5.35 21.11 -1.98
C GLN A 324 -4.32 20.01 -1.78
N LEU A 325 -3.53 20.18 -0.73
CA LEU A 325 -2.68 19.13 -0.17
C LEU A 325 -3.52 18.23 0.75
N ARG A 326 -3.42 16.92 0.59
CA ARG A 326 -4.06 15.94 1.48
C ARG A 326 -3.06 14.92 1.98
N LEU A 327 -3.14 14.56 3.25
CA LEU A 327 -2.28 13.55 3.86
C LEU A 327 -2.72 12.15 3.43
N ALA A 328 -1.82 11.40 2.82
CA ALA A 328 -2.04 10.02 2.38
C ALA A 328 -1.36 8.99 3.29
N GLY A 329 -0.33 9.38 4.06
CA GLY A 329 0.39 8.47 4.93
C GLY A 329 1.43 9.16 5.82
N LEU A 330 1.79 8.45 6.89
CA LEU A 330 2.83 8.83 7.86
C LEU A 330 3.97 7.82 7.74
N SER A 331 5.22 8.31 7.71
CA SER A 331 6.40 7.44 7.72
C SER A 331 6.62 6.77 9.08
N ARG A 332 7.32 5.64 9.09
CA ARG A 332 7.70 4.94 10.33
C ARG A 332 8.63 5.80 11.19
N GLU A 333 9.49 6.56 10.54
CA GLU A 333 10.46 7.49 11.10
C GLU A 333 9.76 8.64 11.83
N LEU A 334 8.69 9.18 11.24
CA LEU A 334 7.84 10.16 11.91
C LEU A 334 7.09 9.54 13.10
N LEU A 335 6.54 8.35 12.94
CA LEU A 335 5.86 7.64 14.05
C LEU A 335 6.83 7.37 15.21
N ALA A 336 8.08 7.01 14.94
CA ALA A 336 9.10 6.83 15.97
C ALA A 336 9.32 8.11 16.79
N VAL A 337 9.26 9.29 16.16
CA VAL A 337 9.38 10.60 16.86
C VAL A 337 8.12 10.91 17.68
N VAL A 338 6.94 10.62 17.16
CA VAL A 338 5.66 10.80 17.87
C VAL A 338 5.61 9.93 19.13
N LEU A 339 6.09 8.70 18.99
CA LEU A 339 6.05 7.68 20.04
C LEU A 339 7.19 7.85 21.06
N ALA A 340 8.31 8.48 20.68
CA ALA A 340 9.43 8.69 21.60
C ALA A 340 9.02 9.44 22.89
N PRO A 341 9.52 9.01 24.05
CA PRO A 341 9.28 9.72 25.31
C PRO A 341 9.76 11.17 25.21
N GLU A 342 9.06 12.09 25.90
CA GLU A 342 9.49 13.48 25.97
C GLU A 342 10.90 13.56 26.53
N ARG A 343 11.84 14.11 25.75
CA ARG A 343 13.13 14.48 26.33
C ARG A 343 12.86 15.55 27.38
N PRO A 344 13.37 15.41 28.61
CA PRO A 344 13.33 16.51 29.56
C PRO A 344 14.01 17.73 28.93
N PRO A 345 13.53 18.95 29.22
CA PRO A 345 14.22 20.15 28.78
C PRO A 345 15.69 20.07 29.24
N PRO A 346 16.65 20.59 28.45
CA PRO A 346 18.02 20.66 28.90
C PRO A 346 18.02 21.35 30.26
N ALA A 347 18.61 20.69 31.27
CA ALA A 347 18.71 21.25 32.60
C ALA A 347 19.31 22.64 32.47
N CYS A 348 18.52 23.68 32.75
CA CYS A 348 19.03 25.03 32.85
C CYS A 348 20.20 24.96 33.83
N CYS A 349 21.39 25.33 33.37
CA CYS A 349 22.54 25.51 34.23
C CYS A 349 22.13 26.50 35.32
N THR A 350 21.79 25.98 36.50
CA THR A 350 21.77 26.77 37.73
C THR A 350 23.22 27.12 38.01
N GLY A 351 23.65 28.24 37.43
CA GLY A 351 24.86 28.94 37.83
C GLY A 351 24.67 29.37 39.27
N ASP A 352 25.10 28.52 40.19
CA ASP A 352 25.27 28.83 41.59
C ASP A 352 26.46 29.79 41.72
N THR A 353 26.20 31.09 41.55
CA THR A 353 27.11 32.13 42.06
C THR A 353 26.67 32.52 43.45
N ARG A 354 27.10 31.74 44.44
CA ARG A 354 27.41 32.25 45.78
C ARG A 354 28.86 31.93 46.12
N ARG A 355 29.72 32.93 45.98
CA ARG A 355 30.64 33.39 47.05
C ARG A 355 31.21 34.75 46.67
#